data_AF-A0A6C0S5C0-F1
#
_entry.id   AF-A0A6C0S5C0-F1
#
_cell.length_a   1.000
_cell.length_b   1.000
_cell.length_c   1.000
_cell.angle_alpha   90.00
_cell.angle_beta   90.00
_cell.angle_gamma   90.00
#
_symmetry.space_group_name_H-M   'P 1'
#
loop_
_entity.id
_entity.type
_entity.pdbx_description
1 polymer ?
#
loop_
_entity_poly.entity_id
_entity_poly.type
_entity_poly.pdbx_seq_one_letter_code
_entity_poly.pdbx_strand_id
1 'polypeptide(L)'
;GTRCEIKNLNSIRYITQAIDYEIQRQIEVLEKGGEVNQDALLFDVALGKTKVMRNKENASDYRYFPEPDLLPIEVSQDKIDSIKSSLPELPDQKKLRYIKELDVNKYDANVIISDKAIADYFEELIKKHDSRLAATWLTVEL
;
A
#
# COMPACT_ATOMS: atom_id res chain seq x y z
N GLY A 1 -1.41 22.67 6.76
CA GLY A 1 -0.92 23.36 5.54
C GLY A 1 -1.82 23.02 4.36
N THR A 2 -1.59 23.69 3.23
CA THR A 2 -2.29 23.42 1.96
C THR A 2 -1.86 22.08 1.37
N ARG A 3 -2.79 21.31 0.80
CA ARG A 3 -2.50 19.98 0.21
C ARG A 3 -1.85 20.12 -1.17
N CYS A 4 -0.75 19.43 -1.42
CA CYS A 4 -0.22 19.18 -2.78
C CYS A 4 -0.53 17.75 -3.23
N GLU A 5 -0.67 17.52 -4.53
CA GLU A 5 -0.93 16.20 -5.13
C GLU A 5 0.21 15.81 -6.08
N ILE A 6 1.01 14.80 -5.73
CA ILE A 6 2.09 14.28 -6.60
C ILE A 6 1.54 13.14 -7.46
N LYS A 7 1.69 13.24 -8.77
CA LYS A 7 1.19 12.26 -9.75
C LYS A 7 2.33 11.46 -10.40
N ASN A 8 1.96 10.35 -11.04
CA ASN A 8 2.83 9.52 -11.88
C ASN A 8 4.04 8.90 -11.16
N LEU A 9 3.82 8.38 -9.94
CA LEU A 9 4.82 7.66 -9.18
C LEU A 9 4.73 6.15 -9.47
N ASN A 10 5.77 5.59 -10.07
CA ASN A 10 5.77 4.21 -10.60
C ASN A 10 6.50 3.20 -9.70
N SER A 11 6.92 3.60 -8.50
CA SER A 11 7.66 2.74 -7.56
C SER A 11 7.41 3.17 -6.13
N ILE A 12 7.31 2.20 -5.20
CA ILE A 12 7.21 2.46 -3.75
C ILE A 12 8.40 3.30 -3.28
N ARG A 13 9.61 3.03 -3.79
CA ARG A 13 10.80 3.84 -3.48
C ARG A 13 10.62 5.30 -3.88
N TYR A 14 10.08 5.55 -5.07
CA TYR A 14 9.85 6.92 -5.55
C TYR A 14 8.71 7.60 -4.79
N ILE A 15 7.71 6.83 -4.34
CA ILE A 15 6.66 7.36 -3.45
C ILE A 15 7.29 7.88 -2.16
N THR A 16 8.12 7.08 -1.50
CA THR A 16 8.81 7.49 -0.27
C THR A 16 9.67 8.74 -0.51
N GLN A 17 10.53 8.72 -1.55
CA GLN A 17 11.40 9.86 -1.86
C GLN A 17 10.62 11.14 -2.19
N ALA A 18 9.53 11.02 -2.93
CA ALA A 18 8.69 12.17 -3.29
C ALA A 18 7.99 12.77 -2.07
N ILE A 19 7.49 11.91 -1.16
CA ILE A 19 6.90 12.34 0.10
C ILE A 19 7.96 13.04 0.97
N ASP A 20 9.13 12.43 1.16
CA ASP A 20 10.20 12.98 1.98
C ASP A 20 10.64 14.35 1.46
N TYR A 21 10.84 14.48 0.14
CA TYR A 21 11.19 15.75 -0.48
C TYR A 21 10.11 16.82 -0.30
N GLU A 22 8.84 16.47 -0.57
CA GLU A 22 7.75 17.44 -0.52
C GLU A 22 7.43 17.90 0.91
N ILE A 23 7.62 17.02 1.91
CA ILE A 23 7.55 17.40 3.33
C ILE A 23 8.57 18.51 3.62
N GLN A 24 9.85 18.29 3.26
CA GLN A 24 10.91 19.28 3.51
C GLN A 24 10.65 20.58 2.76
N ARG A 25 10.24 20.50 1.48
CA ARG A 25 9.91 21.68 0.66
C ARG A 25 8.82 22.53 1.31
N GLN A 26 7.73 21.91 1.77
CA GLN A 26 6.63 22.64 2.40
C GLN A 26 7.02 23.25 3.74
N ILE A 27 7.81 22.55 4.55
CA ILE A 27 8.37 23.11 5.79
C ILE A 27 9.18 24.36 5.49
N GLU A 28 10.14 24.28 4.56
CA GLU A 28 10.98 25.44 4.20
C GLU A 28 10.19 26.65 3.69
N VAL A 29 9.13 26.43 2.91
CA VAL A 29 8.28 27.51 2.41
C VAL A 29 7.58 28.21 3.57
N LEU A 30 7.01 27.43 4.50
CA LEU A 30 6.28 27.96 5.65
C LEU A 30 7.20 28.67 6.64
N GLU A 31 8.39 28.14 6.91
CA GLU A 31 9.38 28.75 7.81
C GLU A 31 9.92 30.09 7.29
N LYS A 32 9.97 30.27 5.96
CA LYS A 32 10.34 31.53 5.31
C LYS A 32 9.18 32.55 5.27
N GLY A 33 8.03 32.21 5.87
CA GLY A 33 6.83 33.06 5.86
C GLY A 33 6.08 33.05 4.53
N GLY A 34 6.38 32.10 3.64
CA GLY A 34 5.66 31.92 2.37
C GLY A 34 4.40 31.06 2.54
N GLU A 35 3.64 30.94 1.45
CA GLU A 35 2.42 30.13 1.40
C GLU A 35 2.59 28.94 0.45
N VAL A 36 2.01 27.79 0.83
CA VAL A 36 1.97 26.59 -0.01
C VAL A 36 0.69 26.63 -0.85
N ASN A 37 0.83 26.51 -2.17
CA ASN A 37 -0.29 26.44 -3.11
C ASN A 37 -0.81 25.01 -3.31
N GLN A 38 -2.09 24.90 -3.69
CA GLN A 38 -2.69 23.61 -4.02
C GLN A 38 -2.30 23.17 -5.43
N ASP A 39 -1.10 22.64 -5.59
CA ASP A 39 -0.56 22.28 -6.91
C ASP A 39 -0.65 20.78 -7.20
N ALA A 40 -0.78 20.46 -8.49
CA ALA A 40 -0.49 19.13 -9.02
C ALA A 40 0.98 19.07 -9.43
N LEU A 41 1.72 18.15 -8.82
CA LEU A 41 3.17 18.00 -8.93
C LEU A 41 3.52 16.71 -9.70
N LEU A 42 4.68 16.72 -10.34
CA LEU A 42 5.38 15.53 -10.81
C LEU A 42 6.61 15.32 -9.92
N PHE A 43 7.03 14.08 -9.71
CA PHE A 43 8.34 13.78 -9.13
C PHE A 43 9.36 13.48 -10.25
N ASP A 44 10.40 14.31 -10.33
CA ASP A 44 11.55 14.08 -11.21
C ASP A 44 12.55 13.16 -10.49
N VAL A 45 12.56 11.89 -10.89
CA VAL A 45 13.41 10.86 -10.28
C VAL A 45 14.90 11.15 -10.46
N ALA A 46 15.30 11.75 -11.59
CA ALA A 46 16.71 12.02 -11.86
C ALA A 46 17.24 13.13 -10.96
N LEU A 47 16.40 14.12 -10.65
CA LEU A 47 16.75 15.24 -9.77
C LEU A 47 16.39 14.98 -8.30
N GLY A 48 15.50 14.02 -8.02
CA GLY A 48 14.96 13.76 -6.70
C GLY A 48 14.08 14.91 -6.17
N LYS A 49 13.35 15.61 -7.05
CA LYS A 49 12.58 16.83 -6.69
C LYS A 49 11.17 16.81 -7.26
N THR A 50 10.24 17.46 -6.57
CA THR A 50 8.91 17.77 -7.12
C THR A 50 8.98 18.98 -8.06
N LYS A 51 8.21 18.91 -9.15
CA LYS A 51 8.03 19.98 -10.13
C LYS A 51 6.54 20.26 -10.29
N VAL A 52 6.18 21.53 -10.31
CA VAL A 52 4.79 21.95 -10.56
C VAL A 52 4.41 21.63 -12.01
N MET A 53 3.31 20.91 -12.21
CA MET A 53 2.73 20.70 -13.54
C MET A 53 1.58 21.65 -13.81
N ARG A 54 0.67 21.78 -12.83
CA ARG A 54 -0.55 22.58 -12.96
C ARG A 54 -0.91 23.18 -11.60
N ASN A 55 -1.08 24.50 -11.58
CA ASN A 55 -1.65 25.19 -10.44
C ASN A 55 -3.16 24.90 -10.41
N LYS A 56 -3.69 24.42 -9.28
CA LYS A 56 -5.16 24.38 -9.11
C LYS A 56 -5.60 25.69 -8.49
N GLU A 57 -6.01 26.62 -9.34
CA GLU A 57 -6.69 27.83 -8.86
C GLU A 57 -8.09 27.51 -8.32
N ASN A 58 -8.75 26.46 -8.84
CA ASN A 58 -10.04 25.94 -8.36
C ASN A 58 -10.15 24.42 -8.53
N ALA A 59 -10.99 23.76 -7.73
CA ALA A 59 -11.34 22.36 -7.94
C ALA A 59 -12.11 22.20 -9.27
N SER A 60 -11.75 21.19 -10.06
CA SER A 60 -12.47 20.91 -11.32
C SER A 60 -13.88 20.41 -11.02
N ASP A 61 -14.89 21.09 -11.57
CA ASP A 61 -16.27 20.61 -11.52
C ASP A 61 -16.46 19.50 -12.56
N TYR A 62 -16.46 18.26 -12.08
CA TYR A 62 -16.66 17.06 -12.92
C TYR A 62 -18.13 16.84 -13.28
N ARG A 63 -19.08 17.62 -12.74
CA ARG A 63 -20.51 17.51 -13.01
C ARG A 63 -21.03 16.08 -12.87
N TYR A 64 -20.68 15.42 -11.76
CA TYR A 64 -21.09 14.04 -11.49
C TYR A 64 -22.61 13.91 -11.58
N PHE A 65 -23.07 12.91 -12.32
CA PHE A 65 -24.47 12.48 -12.39
C PHE A 65 -24.51 10.95 -12.54
N PRO A 66 -25.61 10.29 -12.15
CA PRO A 66 -25.76 8.86 -12.39
C PRO A 66 -25.69 8.55 -13.88
N GLU A 67 -24.87 7.58 -14.26
CA GLU A 67 -24.76 7.13 -15.65
C GLU A 67 -26.13 6.59 -16.13
N PRO A 68 -26.82 7.27 -17.06
CA PRO A 68 -28.18 6.91 -17.45
C PRO A 68 -28.28 5.58 -18.19
N ASP A 69 -27.19 5.16 -18.86
CA ASP A 69 -27.16 3.91 -19.62
C ASP A 69 -26.91 2.69 -18.72
N LEU A 70 -26.48 2.90 -17.47
CA LEU A 70 -26.18 1.84 -16.50
C LEU A 70 -27.21 1.85 -15.37
N LEU A 71 -27.99 0.78 -15.29
CA LEU A 71 -28.82 0.54 -14.11
C LEU A 71 -27.93 0.37 -12.85
N PRO A 72 -28.42 0.78 -11.67
CA PRO A 72 -27.72 0.53 -10.42
C PRO A 72 -27.33 -0.94 -10.27
N ILE A 73 -26.08 -1.20 -9.89
CA ILE A 73 -25.61 -2.56 -9.61
C ILE A 73 -26.07 -2.94 -8.20
N GLU A 74 -27.05 -3.82 -8.13
CA GLU A 74 -27.48 -4.42 -6.86
C GLU A 74 -26.66 -5.68 -6.55
N VAL A 75 -26.02 -5.70 -5.38
CA VAL A 75 -25.25 -6.86 -4.89
C VAL A 75 -26.00 -7.46 -3.70
N SER A 76 -26.59 -8.64 -3.89
CA SER A 76 -27.33 -9.37 -2.86
C SER A 76 -26.43 -9.77 -1.68
N GLN A 77 -26.98 -9.78 -0.46
CA GLN A 77 -26.28 -10.24 0.74
C GLN A 77 -25.75 -11.68 0.60
N ASP A 78 -26.52 -12.60 0.02
CA ASP A 78 -26.10 -13.98 -0.21
C ASP A 78 -24.79 -14.09 -1.02
N LYS A 79 -24.62 -13.20 -2.01
CA LYS A 79 -23.40 -13.12 -2.83
C LYS A 79 -22.22 -12.59 -2.02
N ILE A 80 -22.44 -11.60 -1.15
CA ILE A 80 -21.42 -11.07 -0.24
C ILE A 80 -20.98 -12.16 0.72
N ASP A 81 -21.92 -12.88 1.33
CA ASP A 81 -21.65 -13.93 2.30
C ASP A 81 -20.93 -15.11 1.64
N SER A 82 -21.33 -15.50 0.43
CA SER A 82 -20.63 -16.51 -0.36
C SER A 82 -19.17 -16.11 -0.63
N ILE A 83 -18.92 -14.89 -1.11
CA ILE A 83 -17.55 -14.40 -1.35
C ILE A 83 -16.76 -14.38 -0.04
N LYS A 84 -17.33 -13.85 1.04
CA LYS A 84 -16.69 -13.76 2.35
C LYS A 84 -16.31 -15.14 2.89
N SER A 85 -17.17 -16.13 2.70
CA SER A 85 -16.90 -17.52 3.11
C SER A 85 -15.80 -18.20 2.27
N SER A 86 -15.60 -17.74 1.03
CA SER A 86 -14.56 -18.25 0.12
C SER A 86 -13.20 -17.56 0.25
N LEU A 87 -13.11 -16.46 1.01
CA LEU A 87 -11.86 -15.73 1.17
C LEU A 87 -10.84 -16.59 1.92
N PRO A 88 -9.61 -16.75 1.39
CA PRO A 88 -8.53 -17.40 2.12
C PRO A 88 -8.10 -16.51 3.30
N GLU A 89 -7.30 -17.09 4.20
CA GLU A 89 -6.67 -16.34 5.28
C GLU A 89 -5.80 -15.20 4.72
N LEU A 90 -6.06 -13.97 5.20
CA LEU A 90 -5.34 -12.78 4.76
C LEU A 90 -3.92 -12.74 5.34
N PRO A 91 -2.96 -12.02 4.73
CA PRO A 91 -1.57 -11.97 5.19
C PRO A 91 -1.42 -11.60 6.68
N ASP A 92 -2.18 -10.61 7.15
CA ASP A 92 -2.14 -10.20 8.57
C ASP A 92 -2.69 -11.27 9.51
N GLN A 93 -3.70 -12.02 9.08
CA GLN A 93 -4.26 -13.13 9.84
C GLN A 93 -3.24 -14.29 9.91
N LYS A 94 -2.65 -14.67 8.77
CA LYS A 94 -1.56 -15.66 8.69
C LYS A 94 -0.41 -15.30 9.62
N LYS A 95 0.06 -14.06 9.55
CA LYS A 95 1.14 -13.57 10.42
C LYS A 95 0.81 -13.72 11.90
N LEU A 96 -0.39 -13.35 12.31
CA LEU A 96 -0.82 -13.51 13.70
C LEU A 96 -0.88 -14.98 14.13
N ARG A 97 -1.37 -15.86 13.24
CA ARG A 97 -1.37 -17.31 13.47
C ARG A 97 0.05 -17.88 13.57
N TYR A 98 0.94 -17.51 12.66
CA TYR A 98 2.34 -17.96 12.68
C TYR A 98 3.03 -17.60 14.00
N ILE A 99 2.78 -16.41 14.52
CA ILE A 99 3.37 -15.97 15.79
C ILE A 99 2.72 -16.69 16.98
N LYS A 100 1.39 -16.79 17.02
CA LYS A 100 0.67 -17.30 18.19
C LYS A 100 0.58 -18.81 18.28
N GLU A 101 0.39 -19.48 17.16
CA GLU A 101 0.12 -20.92 17.09
C GLU A 101 1.34 -21.72 16.66
N LEU A 102 2.21 -21.14 15.82
CA LEU A 102 3.39 -21.82 15.28
C LEU A 102 4.72 -21.39 15.92
N ASP A 103 4.66 -20.45 16.88
CA ASP A 103 5.81 -19.88 17.61
C ASP A 103 6.94 -19.39 16.68
N VAL A 104 6.57 -18.87 15.52
CA VAL A 104 7.47 -18.21 14.58
C VAL A 104 7.70 -16.77 15.05
N ASN A 105 8.96 -16.33 15.08
CA ASN A 105 9.24 -14.98 15.52
C ASN A 105 8.62 -13.93 14.56
N LYS A 106 8.39 -12.73 15.06
CA LYS A 106 7.72 -11.65 14.31
C LYS A 106 8.47 -11.27 13.02
N TYR A 107 9.79 -11.36 13.01
CA TYR A 107 10.60 -11.00 11.85
C TYR A 107 10.37 -12.01 10.71
N ASP A 108 10.56 -13.30 10.98
CA ASP A 108 10.38 -14.37 10.01
C ASP A 108 8.95 -14.42 9.49
N ALA A 109 7.96 -14.25 10.39
CA ALA A 109 6.56 -14.19 9.98
C ALA A 109 6.30 -13.06 8.98
N ASN A 110 6.89 -11.87 9.18
CA ASN A 110 6.77 -10.76 8.22
C ASN A 110 7.42 -11.04 6.87
N VAL A 111 8.60 -11.68 6.88
CA VAL A 111 9.30 -12.03 5.63
C VAL A 111 8.47 -13.06 4.86
N ILE A 112 8.00 -14.11 5.52
CA ILE A 112 7.23 -15.19 4.90
C ILE A 112 5.93 -14.66 4.29
N ILE A 113 5.18 -13.80 5.00
CA ILE A 113 3.91 -13.27 4.49
C ILE A 113 4.07 -12.13 3.46
N SER A 114 5.29 -11.64 3.23
CA SER A 114 5.54 -10.57 2.25
C SER A 114 5.34 -11.02 0.80
N ASP A 115 5.46 -12.33 0.55
CA ASP A 115 5.19 -12.95 -0.74
C ASP A 115 4.24 -14.14 -0.56
N LYS A 116 3.17 -14.17 -1.35
CA LYS A 116 2.17 -15.23 -1.28
C LYS A 116 2.76 -16.61 -1.61
N ALA A 117 3.66 -16.71 -2.58
CA ALA A 117 4.24 -17.99 -2.98
C ALA A 117 5.14 -18.55 -1.87
N ILE A 118 5.91 -17.68 -1.20
CA ILE A 118 6.72 -18.02 -0.03
C ILE A 118 5.83 -18.48 1.12
N ALA A 119 4.75 -17.74 1.41
CA ALA A 119 3.79 -18.10 2.44
C ALA A 119 3.11 -19.45 2.16
N ASP A 120 2.69 -19.72 0.93
CA ASP A 120 2.06 -20.98 0.55
C ASP A 120 3.06 -22.15 0.61
N TYR A 121 4.31 -21.92 0.21
CA TYR A 121 5.38 -22.92 0.33
C TYR A 121 5.72 -23.26 1.78
N PHE A 122 5.79 -22.25 2.65
CA PHE A 122 5.97 -22.45 4.08
C PHE A 122 4.86 -23.33 4.68
N GLU A 123 3.60 -23.08 4.31
CA GLU A 123 2.45 -23.87 4.79
C GLU A 123 2.51 -25.34 4.34
N GLU A 124 3.05 -25.62 3.15
CA GLU A 124 3.29 -27.00 2.71
C GLU A 124 4.44 -27.66 3.48
N LEU A 125 5.49 -26.92 3.83
CA LEU A 125 6.63 -27.44 4.59
C LEU A 125 6.24 -27.82 6.02
N ILE A 126 5.50 -26.96 6.72
CA ILE A 126 5.13 -27.20 8.13
C ILE A 126 4.18 -28.38 8.32
N LYS A 127 3.58 -28.92 7.25
CA LYS A 127 2.81 -30.18 7.31
C LYS A 127 3.69 -31.39 7.64
N LYS A 128 5.00 -31.32 7.35
CA LYS A 128 5.95 -32.44 7.49
C LYS A 128 7.14 -32.12 8.40
N HIS A 129 7.34 -30.84 8.73
CA HIS A 129 8.52 -30.36 9.43
C HIS A 129 8.17 -29.39 10.56
N ASP A 130 9.10 -29.17 11.49
CA ASP A 130 8.95 -28.18 12.57
C ASP A 130 8.80 -26.77 11.98
N SER A 131 7.80 -26.03 12.49
CA SER A 131 7.44 -24.71 11.97
C SER A 131 8.54 -23.68 12.16
N ARG A 132 9.23 -23.70 13.30
CA ARG A 132 10.28 -22.72 13.61
C ARG A 132 11.51 -22.96 12.76
N LEU A 133 11.93 -24.23 12.64
CA LEU A 133 13.06 -24.60 11.80
C LEU A 133 12.76 -24.29 10.33
N ALA A 134 11.59 -24.68 9.84
CA ALA A 134 11.17 -24.37 8.47
C ALA A 134 11.22 -22.86 8.20
N ALA A 135 10.71 -22.04 9.13
CA ALA A 135 10.74 -20.58 8.99
C ALA A 135 12.17 -20.05 8.88
N THR A 136 13.08 -20.48 9.77
CA THR A 136 14.48 -20.04 9.75
C THR A 136 15.19 -20.42 8.45
N TRP A 137 15.00 -21.64 7.94
CA TRP A 137 15.60 -22.04 6.67
C TRP A 137 15.08 -21.21 5.50
N LEU A 138 13.80 -20.88 5.52
CA LEU A 138 13.13 -20.15 4.45
C LEU A 138 13.48 -18.66 4.42
N THR A 139 13.89 -18.08 5.56
CA THR A 139 14.22 -16.65 5.66
C THR A 139 15.71 -16.35 5.65
N VAL A 140 16.57 -17.34 5.94
CA VAL A 140 18.03 -17.16 6.05
C VAL A 140 18.79 -17.78 4.88
N GLU A 141 18.40 -18.97 4.42
CA GLU A 141 19.18 -19.76 3.45
C GLU A 141 18.62 -19.67 2.01
N LEU A 142 17.32 -19.38 1.86
CA LEU A 142 16.60 -19.26 0.59
C LEU A 142 16.28 -17.79 0.29
#